data_AF-A0AB39EQW4-F1
#
_entry.id   AF-A0AB39EQW4-F1
#
_cell.length_a   1.000
_cell.length_b   1.000
_cell.length_c   1.000
_cell.angle_alpha   90.00
_cell.angle_beta   90.00
_cell.angle_gamma   90.00
#
_symmetry.space_group_name_H-M   'P 1'
#
loop_
_entity.id
_entity.type
_entity.pdbx_description
1 polymer ?
#
loop_
_entity_poly.entity_id
_entity_poly.type
_entity_poly.pdbx_seq_one_letter_code
_entity_poly.pdbx_strand_id
1 'polypeptide(L)'
;MRDYGKVSPQFWIGETGKKMRKAGPEAQVVALYLMTCPHSNMIGLYYLPIMYIGHETGLGIEGASKGLERAIEAGFCSYDEASEVVWVHEMAKFQIGDHLSEGDKRCKGVQNEYDSVPENPYLERFFARYKGAFHMIKMRPTEHQSTSPIEAPSESLASQEQEQEQEQEHMNNTGVLFVASPADDLEPAEPGTDKPTCPHKAIIALYHEILPTSPEIRDWTPNRAAALRTRWNEAPERQNLDWWRRFFGYVAESDFLTGKRHSADRKPFCAPLEWILKAENFAKIREGRYHQEAA
;
A
#
# COMPACT_ATOMS: atom_id res chain seq x y z
N MET A 1 -1.15 0.11 4.85
CA MET A 1 -2.47 0.33 4.25
C MET A 1 -2.24 0.72 2.79
N ARG A 2 -3.08 0.27 1.88
CA ARG A 2 -2.93 0.52 0.45
C ARG A 2 -3.56 1.86 0.08
N ASP A 3 -2.82 2.73 -0.62
CA ASP A 3 -3.31 4.07 -0.95
C ASP A 3 -4.30 4.10 -2.13
N TYR A 4 -4.21 3.16 -3.08
CA TYR A 4 -5.11 3.10 -4.24
C TYR A 4 -5.35 1.68 -4.76
N GLY A 5 -6.59 1.39 -5.16
CA GLY A 5 -7.08 0.19 -5.84
C GLY A 5 -7.28 0.39 -7.34
N LYS A 6 -6.97 -0.61 -8.19
CA LYS A 6 -7.39 -0.57 -9.61
C LYS A 6 -8.75 -1.24 -9.75
N VAL A 7 -9.76 -0.50 -10.21
CA VAL A 7 -11.06 -1.06 -10.62
C VAL A 7 -11.20 -0.86 -12.13
N SER A 8 -11.19 -1.96 -12.88
CA SER A 8 -11.33 -1.91 -14.33
C SER A 8 -12.76 -1.51 -14.73
N PRO A 9 -12.96 -0.73 -15.81
CA PRO A 9 -14.29 -0.51 -16.38
C PRO A 9 -15.03 -1.82 -16.74
N GLN A 10 -14.30 -2.92 -16.93
CA GLN A 10 -14.86 -4.27 -17.10
C GLN A 10 -15.70 -4.73 -15.90
N PHE A 11 -15.52 -4.12 -14.72
CA PHE A 11 -16.42 -4.31 -13.59
C PHE A 11 -17.88 -4.00 -13.93
N TRP A 12 -18.15 -3.05 -14.84
CA TRP A 12 -19.51 -2.65 -15.22
C TRP A 12 -20.02 -3.36 -16.47
N ILE A 13 -19.13 -3.59 -17.44
CA ILE A 13 -19.49 -4.06 -18.79
C ILE A 13 -19.14 -5.52 -19.06
N GLY A 14 -18.28 -6.12 -18.24
CA GLY A 14 -17.88 -7.51 -18.31
C GLY A 14 -19.01 -8.46 -17.89
N GLU A 15 -18.81 -9.75 -18.13
CA GLU A 15 -19.83 -10.78 -17.86
C GLU A 15 -20.19 -10.85 -16.37
N THR A 16 -19.19 -10.98 -15.48
CA THR A 16 -19.40 -11.00 -14.02
C THR A 16 -20.07 -9.71 -13.52
N GLY A 17 -19.63 -8.56 -14.03
CA GLY A 17 -20.24 -7.26 -13.74
C GLY A 17 -21.73 -7.19 -14.08
N LYS A 18 -22.09 -7.67 -15.28
CA LYS A 18 -23.48 -7.78 -15.74
C LYS A 18 -24.30 -8.76 -14.90
N LYS A 19 -23.71 -9.89 -14.47
CA LYS A 19 -24.36 -10.86 -13.56
C LYS A 19 -24.68 -10.21 -12.21
N MET A 20 -23.71 -9.52 -11.61
CA MET A 20 -23.93 -8.79 -10.33
C MET A 20 -25.01 -7.71 -10.48
N ARG A 21 -24.98 -6.91 -11.56
CA ARG A 21 -26.02 -5.90 -11.82
C ARG A 21 -27.43 -6.52 -11.92
N LYS A 22 -27.54 -7.71 -12.52
CA LYS A 22 -28.82 -8.42 -12.62
C LYS A 22 -29.26 -8.99 -11.26
N ALA A 23 -28.33 -9.40 -10.42
CA ALA A 23 -28.61 -9.95 -9.09
C ALA A 23 -29.09 -8.88 -8.08
N GLY A 24 -28.65 -7.63 -8.25
CA GLY A 24 -29.12 -6.48 -7.48
C GLY A 24 -28.01 -5.47 -7.20
N PRO A 25 -28.35 -4.20 -6.91
CA PRO A 25 -27.37 -3.15 -6.67
C PRO A 25 -26.46 -3.46 -5.47
N GLU A 26 -26.97 -4.15 -4.44
CA GLU A 26 -26.19 -4.55 -3.26
C GLU A 26 -25.00 -5.44 -3.65
N ALA A 27 -25.15 -6.31 -4.66
CA ALA A 27 -24.05 -7.15 -5.13
C ALA A 27 -22.93 -6.31 -5.74
N GLN A 28 -23.27 -5.25 -6.47
CA GLN A 28 -22.27 -4.35 -7.05
C GLN A 28 -21.60 -3.48 -5.97
N VAL A 29 -22.36 -3.00 -4.99
CA VAL A 29 -21.83 -2.23 -3.87
C VAL A 29 -20.86 -3.07 -3.04
N VAL A 30 -21.26 -4.30 -2.66
CA VAL A 30 -20.39 -5.23 -1.93
C VAL A 30 -19.17 -5.58 -2.76
N ALA A 31 -19.31 -5.95 -4.04
CA ALA A 31 -18.17 -6.28 -4.89
C ALA A 31 -17.17 -5.12 -5.05
N LEU A 32 -17.68 -3.88 -5.17
CA LEU A 32 -16.83 -2.68 -5.22
C LEU A 32 -16.10 -2.50 -3.87
N TYR A 33 -16.81 -2.63 -2.76
CA TYR A 33 -16.25 -2.57 -1.42
C TYR A 33 -15.15 -3.62 -1.20
N LEU A 34 -15.35 -4.87 -1.63
CA LEU A 34 -14.34 -5.93 -1.56
C LEU A 34 -13.04 -5.59 -2.33
N MET A 35 -13.10 -4.68 -3.31
CA MET A 35 -11.91 -4.22 -4.04
C MET A 35 -11.23 -3.00 -3.42
N THR A 36 -11.94 -2.22 -2.59
CA THR A 36 -11.51 -0.88 -2.18
C THR A 36 -11.52 -0.63 -0.68
N CYS A 37 -12.03 -1.57 0.13
CA CYS A 37 -12.11 -1.40 1.58
C CYS A 37 -10.71 -1.27 2.22
N PRO A 38 -10.59 -0.60 3.38
CA PRO A 38 -9.30 -0.38 4.06
C PRO A 38 -8.60 -1.67 4.49
N HIS A 39 -9.36 -2.76 4.61
CA HIS A 39 -8.88 -4.10 4.96
C HIS A 39 -8.37 -4.91 3.76
N SER A 40 -8.67 -4.47 2.53
CA SER A 40 -8.27 -5.20 1.33
C SER A 40 -6.76 -5.16 1.08
N ASN A 41 -6.23 -6.26 0.53
CA ASN A 41 -4.85 -6.35 0.06
C ASN A 41 -4.79 -6.57 -1.45
N MET A 42 -3.59 -6.54 -2.02
CA MET A 42 -3.43 -6.66 -3.48
C MET A 42 -3.77 -8.05 -4.01
N ILE A 43 -3.64 -9.09 -3.19
CA ILE A 43 -3.88 -10.47 -3.62
C ILE A 43 -5.36 -10.85 -3.59
N GLY A 44 -6.19 -10.11 -2.83
CA GLY A 44 -7.61 -10.35 -2.68
C GLY A 44 -7.97 -11.52 -1.79
N LEU A 45 -7.07 -11.92 -0.87
CA LEU A 45 -7.33 -12.94 0.14
C LEU A 45 -7.04 -12.33 1.52
N TYR A 46 -8.07 -12.05 2.30
CA TYR A 46 -7.93 -11.30 3.55
C TYR A 46 -9.14 -11.48 4.49
N TYR A 47 -8.95 -11.14 5.76
CA TYR A 47 -9.98 -11.16 6.81
C TYR A 47 -10.95 -9.99 6.62
N LEU A 48 -12.25 -10.29 6.58
CA LEU A 48 -13.32 -9.31 6.42
C LEU A 48 -14.64 -9.79 7.06
N PRO A 49 -14.91 -9.42 8.32
CA PRO A 49 -16.22 -9.60 8.93
C PRO A 49 -17.33 -8.93 8.14
N ILE A 50 -18.48 -9.61 7.99
CA ILE A 50 -19.65 -9.07 7.28
C ILE A 50 -20.14 -7.76 7.92
N MET A 51 -19.95 -7.59 9.23
CA MET A 51 -20.29 -6.36 9.95
C MET A 51 -19.55 -5.12 9.41
N TYR A 52 -18.31 -5.26 8.94
CA TYR A 52 -17.57 -4.15 8.33
C TYR A 52 -18.19 -3.75 6.99
N ILE A 53 -18.56 -4.74 6.17
CA ILE A 53 -19.28 -4.50 4.92
C ILE A 53 -20.59 -3.75 5.22
N GLY A 54 -21.39 -4.24 6.17
CA GLY A 54 -22.69 -3.64 6.52
C GLY A 54 -22.58 -2.21 7.04
N HIS A 55 -21.62 -1.96 7.93
CA HIS A 55 -21.39 -0.63 8.51
C HIS A 55 -20.87 0.36 7.47
N GLU A 56 -19.82 0.02 6.72
CA GLU A 56 -19.14 0.97 5.83
C GLU A 56 -19.87 1.21 4.51
N THR A 57 -20.65 0.25 4.03
CA THR A 57 -21.50 0.42 2.83
C THR A 57 -22.85 1.06 3.13
N GLY A 58 -23.26 1.11 4.40
CA GLY A 58 -24.60 1.55 4.81
C GLY A 58 -25.73 0.58 4.47
N LEU A 59 -25.43 -0.63 3.97
CA LEU A 59 -26.42 -1.65 3.64
C LEU A 59 -27.02 -2.34 4.88
N GLY A 60 -26.38 -2.20 6.04
CA GLY A 60 -26.69 -3.01 7.22
C GLY A 60 -26.28 -4.48 7.03
N ILE A 61 -26.42 -5.27 8.10
CA ILE A 61 -25.92 -6.66 8.10
C ILE A 61 -26.66 -7.55 7.10
N GLU A 62 -27.99 -7.41 6.97
CA GLU A 62 -28.80 -8.20 6.06
C GLU A 62 -28.51 -7.85 4.59
N GLY A 63 -28.38 -6.57 4.27
CA GLY A 63 -28.05 -6.10 2.93
C GLY A 63 -26.64 -6.50 2.51
N ALA A 64 -25.66 -6.42 3.43
CA ALA A 64 -24.30 -6.89 3.20
C ALA A 64 -24.24 -8.40 2.97
N SER A 65 -24.92 -9.19 3.80
CA SER A 65 -24.95 -10.65 3.67
C SER A 65 -25.55 -11.08 2.32
N LYS A 66 -26.71 -10.50 1.95
CA LYS A 66 -27.34 -10.77 0.64
C LYS A 66 -26.49 -10.29 -0.54
N GLY A 67 -25.85 -9.12 -0.41
CA GLY A 67 -24.97 -8.59 -1.45
C GLY A 67 -23.76 -9.49 -1.66
N LEU A 68 -23.17 -10.01 -0.58
CA LEU A 68 -22.05 -10.94 -0.61
C LEU A 68 -22.45 -12.29 -1.23
N GLU A 69 -23.58 -12.87 -0.81
CA GLU A 69 -24.12 -14.11 -1.40
C GLU A 69 -24.30 -13.97 -2.93
N ARG A 70 -24.92 -12.88 -3.39
CA ARG A 70 -25.08 -12.60 -4.82
C ARG A 70 -23.75 -12.40 -5.55
N ALA A 71 -22.74 -11.82 -4.91
CA ALA A 71 -21.40 -11.69 -5.48
C ALA A 71 -20.72 -13.07 -5.61
N ILE A 72 -20.93 -13.98 -4.65
CA ILE A 72 -20.48 -15.37 -4.69
C ILE A 72 -21.16 -16.12 -5.84
N GLU A 73 -22.49 -16.04 -5.95
CA GLU A 73 -23.26 -16.66 -7.04
C GLU A 73 -22.85 -16.15 -8.43
N ALA A 74 -22.48 -14.87 -8.54
CA ALA A 74 -21.96 -14.28 -9.76
C ALA A 74 -20.52 -14.76 -10.10
N GLY A 75 -19.86 -15.47 -9.18
CA GLY A 75 -18.49 -15.95 -9.31
C GLY A 75 -17.42 -14.89 -9.02
N PHE A 76 -17.79 -13.78 -8.40
CA PHE A 76 -16.86 -12.66 -8.12
C PHE A 76 -15.92 -12.95 -6.95
N CYS A 77 -16.42 -13.60 -5.90
CA CYS A 77 -15.64 -13.95 -4.71
C CYS A 77 -16.07 -15.27 -4.10
N SER A 78 -15.29 -15.76 -3.14
CA SER A 78 -15.68 -16.77 -2.15
C SER A 78 -15.60 -16.16 -0.76
N TYR A 79 -16.44 -16.60 0.17
CA TYR A 79 -16.42 -16.16 1.56
C TYR A 79 -16.59 -17.36 2.50
N ASP A 80 -15.75 -17.41 3.54
CA ASP A 80 -15.82 -18.43 4.57
C ASP A 80 -16.27 -17.76 5.87
N GLU A 81 -17.45 -18.16 6.37
CA GLU A 81 -18.02 -17.58 7.59
C GLU A 81 -17.21 -17.94 8.84
N ALA A 82 -16.61 -19.13 8.89
CA ALA A 82 -15.90 -19.62 10.06
C ALA A 82 -14.59 -18.86 10.32
N SER A 83 -13.81 -18.59 9.26
CA SER A 83 -12.57 -17.80 9.34
C SER A 83 -12.79 -16.30 9.06
N GLU A 84 -14.01 -15.91 8.65
CA GLU A 84 -14.36 -14.57 8.15
C GLU A 84 -13.41 -14.09 7.04
N VAL A 85 -12.88 -15.00 6.22
CA VAL A 85 -11.96 -14.67 5.13
C VAL A 85 -12.72 -14.58 3.81
N VAL A 86 -12.45 -13.49 3.08
CA VAL A 86 -12.90 -13.33 1.69
C VAL A 86 -11.76 -13.65 0.73
N TRP A 87 -12.09 -14.35 -0.36
CA TRP A 87 -11.26 -14.47 -1.55
C TRP A 87 -11.93 -13.79 -2.74
N VAL A 88 -11.45 -12.62 -3.14
CA VAL A 88 -11.87 -11.90 -4.35
C VAL A 88 -11.14 -12.49 -5.56
N HIS A 89 -11.89 -13.14 -6.45
CA HIS A 89 -11.31 -13.88 -7.55
C HIS A 89 -10.63 -12.96 -8.56
N GLU A 90 -9.48 -13.39 -9.08
CA GLU A 90 -8.64 -12.66 -10.04
C GLU A 90 -8.11 -11.29 -9.56
N MET A 91 -8.40 -10.87 -8.32
CA MET A 91 -7.94 -9.58 -7.78
C MET A 91 -6.41 -9.46 -7.86
N ALA A 92 -5.67 -10.50 -7.49
CA ALA A 92 -4.22 -10.52 -7.62
C ALA A 92 -3.73 -10.17 -9.03
N LYS A 93 -4.36 -10.68 -10.10
CA LYS A 93 -3.97 -10.35 -11.47
C LYS A 93 -4.31 -8.91 -11.84
N PHE A 94 -5.51 -8.44 -11.51
CA PHE A 94 -5.89 -7.07 -11.82
C PHE A 94 -5.05 -6.03 -11.07
N GLN A 95 -4.68 -6.32 -9.82
CA GLN A 95 -3.87 -5.41 -9.01
C GLN A 95 -2.39 -5.48 -9.37
N ILE A 96 -1.83 -6.67 -9.56
CA ILE A 96 -0.37 -6.90 -9.68
C ILE A 96 0.07 -7.03 -11.15
N GLY A 97 -0.74 -7.70 -11.98
CA GLY A 97 -0.47 -8.04 -13.38
C GLY A 97 -0.78 -9.52 -13.66
N ASP A 98 -0.91 -9.91 -14.93
CA ASP A 98 -1.23 -11.29 -15.31
C ASP A 98 -0.13 -12.28 -14.93
N HIS A 99 1.13 -11.85 -15.08
CA HIS A 99 2.32 -12.63 -14.79
C HIS A 99 3.44 -11.72 -14.28
N LEU A 100 4.30 -12.27 -13.43
CA LEU A 100 5.55 -11.65 -13.00
C LEU A 100 6.74 -12.44 -13.55
N SER A 101 7.89 -11.78 -13.71
CA SER A 101 9.15 -12.47 -13.97
C SER A 101 9.69 -13.08 -12.67
N GLU A 102 10.48 -14.15 -12.77
CA GLU A 102 10.99 -14.90 -11.60
C GLU A 102 11.81 -14.02 -10.63
N GLY A 103 12.53 -13.02 -11.18
CA GLY A 103 13.32 -12.06 -10.39
C GLY A 103 12.52 -10.87 -9.83
N ASP A 104 11.21 -10.77 -10.08
CA ASP A 104 10.40 -9.66 -9.60
C ASP A 104 10.17 -9.76 -8.08
N LYS A 105 10.53 -8.71 -7.34
CA LYS A 105 10.38 -8.67 -5.88
C LYS A 105 8.91 -8.77 -5.43
N ARG A 106 7.96 -8.47 -6.31
CA ARG A 106 6.52 -8.61 -6.03
C ARG A 106 6.11 -10.07 -5.85
N CYS A 107 6.82 -11.04 -6.44
CA CYS A 107 6.59 -12.48 -6.18
C CYS A 107 6.73 -12.80 -4.68
N LYS A 108 7.81 -12.27 -4.06
CA LYS A 108 8.01 -12.39 -2.61
C LYS A 108 6.92 -11.67 -1.82
N GLY A 109 6.46 -10.51 -2.30
CA GLY A 109 5.33 -9.79 -1.71
C GLY A 109 4.05 -10.62 -1.70
N VAL A 110 3.70 -11.27 -2.81
CA VAL A 110 2.55 -12.16 -2.92
C VAL A 110 2.67 -13.34 -1.95
N GLN A 111 3.83 -14.00 -1.90
CA GLN A 111 4.06 -15.11 -0.97
C GLN A 111 3.92 -14.66 0.49
N ASN A 112 4.51 -13.52 0.86
CA ASN A 112 4.41 -13.00 2.23
C ASN A 112 2.97 -12.66 2.63
N GLU A 113 2.21 -12.04 1.73
CA GLU A 113 0.80 -11.70 1.96
C GLU A 113 -0.07 -12.96 2.05
N TYR A 114 0.22 -13.98 1.24
CA TYR A 114 -0.42 -15.29 1.34
C TYR A 114 -0.08 -16.01 2.66
N ASP A 115 1.16 -15.89 3.12
CA ASP A 115 1.64 -16.50 4.36
C ASP A 115 1.06 -15.81 5.61
N SER A 116 0.66 -14.53 5.52
CA SER A 116 0.11 -13.78 6.65
C SER A 116 -1.38 -14.02 6.89
N VAL A 117 -2.13 -14.54 5.90
CA VAL A 117 -3.57 -14.82 6.08
C VAL A 117 -3.75 -15.95 7.11
N PRO A 118 -4.71 -15.87 8.05
CA PRO A 118 -5.07 -16.99 8.91
C PRO A 118 -5.43 -18.26 8.12
N GLU A 119 -5.50 -19.40 8.80
CA GLU A 119 -5.98 -20.63 8.17
C GLU A 119 -7.41 -20.46 7.65
N ASN A 120 -7.64 -20.90 6.41
CA ASN A 120 -8.92 -20.74 5.72
C ASN A 120 -9.00 -21.75 4.56
N PRO A 121 -10.21 -22.06 4.04
CA PRO A 121 -10.40 -23.10 3.04
C PRO A 121 -9.83 -22.77 1.64
N TYR A 122 -9.34 -21.55 1.41
CA TYR A 122 -8.92 -21.08 0.09
C TYR A 122 -7.42 -21.19 -0.17
N LEU A 123 -6.59 -21.48 0.84
CA LEU A 123 -5.13 -21.44 0.73
C LEU A 123 -4.57 -22.33 -0.39
N GLU A 124 -5.04 -23.57 -0.49
CA GLU A 124 -4.59 -24.50 -1.54
C GLU A 124 -5.05 -24.05 -2.94
N ARG A 125 -6.32 -23.65 -3.06
CA ARG A 125 -6.90 -23.19 -4.35
C ARG A 125 -6.25 -21.91 -4.83
N PHE A 126 -5.99 -20.97 -3.93
CA PHE A 126 -5.27 -19.73 -4.22
C PHE A 126 -3.87 -20.05 -4.72
N PHE A 127 -3.13 -20.90 -4.01
CA PHE A 127 -1.77 -21.28 -4.40
C PHE A 127 -1.78 -21.97 -5.77
N ALA A 128 -2.62 -22.97 -5.98
CA ALA A 128 -2.74 -23.65 -7.28
C ALA A 128 -3.07 -22.68 -8.43
N ARG A 129 -3.93 -21.69 -8.16
CA ARG A 129 -4.34 -20.68 -9.15
C ARG A 129 -3.21 -19.75 -9.57
N TYR A 130 -2.36 -19.33 -8.62
CA TYR A 130 -1.42 -18.23 -8.82
C TYR A 130 0.07 -18.62 -8.77
N LYS A 131 0.40 -19.87 -8.38
CA LYS A 131 1.78 -20.37 -8.26
C LYS A 131 2.62 -20.07 -9.50
N GLY A 132 2.13 -20.41 -10.68
CA GLY A 132 2.87 -20.21 -11.93
C GLY A 132 2.94 -18.74 -12.36
N ALA A 133 1.92 -17.94 -12.06
CA ALA A 133 1.87 -16.53 -12.45
C ALA A 133 2.80 -15.65 -11.59
N PHE A 134 2.90 -15.95 -10.29
CA PHE A 134 3.61 -15.13 -9.31
C PHE A 134 4.79 -15.87 -8.65
N HIS A 135 5.24 -16.98 -9.23
CA HIS A 135 6.37 -17.78 -8.77
C HIS A 135 6.30 -18.12 -7.28
N MET A 136 5.10 -18.48 -6.80
CA MET A 136 4.92 -18.87 -5.40
C MET A 136 5.61 -20.22 -5.14
N ILE A 137 6.26 -20.33 -3.99
CA ILE A 137 7.15 -21.46 -3.70
C ILE A 137 6.63 -22.35 -2.57
N LYS A 138 5.89 -21.77 -1.61
CA LYS A 138 5.43 -22.47 -0.42
C LYS A 138 3.90 -22.50 -0.40
N MET A 139 3.36 -23.69 -0.59
CA MET A 139 1.93 -23.95 -0.40
C MET A 139 1.64 -24.12 1.09
N ARG A 140 0.48 -23.65 1.53
CA ARG A 140 -0.09 -23.96 2.84
C ARG A 140 -1.27 -24.92 2.65
N PRO A 141 -1.19 -26.17 3.13
CA PRO A 141 -2.27 -27.14 2.99
C PRO A 141 -3.46 -26.72 3.85
N THR A 142 -4.67 -26.98 3.36
CA THR A 142 -5.89 -26.90 4.18
C THR A 142 -6.01 -28.19 4.98
N GLU A 143 -6.34 -28.14 6.26
CA GLU A 143 -6.54 -29.33 7.12
C GLU A 143 -7.80 -30.13 6.73
N HIS A 144 -7.83 -30.72 5.53
CA HIS A 144 -8.87 -31.65 5.10
C HIS A 144 -8.29 -32.84 4.32
N GLN A 145 -7.11 -33.32 4.73
CA GLN A 145 -6.69 -34.70 4.49
C GLN A 145 -6.04 -35.27 5.75
N SER A 146 -6.87 -35.55 6.74
CA SER A 146 -6.64 -36.67 7.65
C SER A 146 -7.97 -37.32 7.96
N THR A 147 -7.98 -38.63 7.74
CA THR A 147 -9.04 -39.59 8.02
C THR A 147 -9.75 -39.31 9.34
N SER A 148 -11.09 -39.36 9.31
CA SER A 148 -11.89 -39.54 10.52
C SER A 148 -11.37 -40.72 11.34
N PRO A 149 -11.39 -40.56 12.67
CA PRO A 149 -12.14 -41.49 13.49
C PRO A 149 -13.28 -40.72 14.15
N ILE A 150 -14.49 -41.24 13.91
CA ILE A 150 -15.65 -40.99 14.74
C ILE A 150 -15.27 -41.35 16.17
N GLU A 151 -15.29 -40.39 17.09
CA GLU A 151 -15.61 -40.65 18.49
C GLU A 151 -16.07 -39.34 19.14
N ALA A 152 -17.38 -39.28 19.40
CA ALA A 152 -17.94 -38.30 20.31
C ALA A 152 -17.62 -38.72 21.74
N PRO A 153 -17.34 -37.75 22.63
CA PRO A 153 -17.86 -37.86 23.98
C PRO A 153 -18.76 -36.66 24.28
N SER A 154 -20.01 -36.99 24.55
CA SER A 154 -20.91 -36.25 25.40
C SER A 154 -20.24 -35.97 26.75
N GLU A 155 -20.17 -34.71 27.17
CA GLU A 155 -20.65 -34.27 28.49
C GLU A 155 -20.57 -32.75 28.64
N SER A 156 -21.65 -32.20 29.18
CA SER A 156 -21.87 -30.81 29.53
C SER A 156 -21.20 -30.47 30.87
N LEU A 157 -20.37 -29.43 30.92
CA LEU A 157 -19.98 -28.81 32.19
C LEU A 157 -20.04 -27.28 32.14
N ALA A 158 -21.07 -26.79 32.82
CA ALA A 158 -21.16 -25.64 33.71
C ALA A 158 -20.33 -24.36 33.45
N SER A 159 -21.09 -23.28 33.32
CA SER A 159 -20.77 -21.86 33.44
C SER A 159 -19.64 -21.50 34.40
N GLN A 160 -18.83 -20.53 33.99
CA GLN A 160 -18.38 -19.47 34.88
C GLN A 160 -18.25 -18.17 34.07
N GLU A 161 -19.23 -17.29 34.31
CA GLU A 161 -19.18 -15.88 33.98
C GLU A 161 -18.09 -15.22 34.85
N GLN A 162 -17.24 -14.40 34.25
CA GLN A 162 -16.54 -13.34 34.97
C GLN A 162 -16.61 -12.07 34.14
N GLU A 163 -17.53 -11.20 34.55
CA GLU A 163 -17.57 -9.78 34.26
C GLU A 163 -16.31 -9.10 34.83
N GLN A 164 -15.73 -8.18 34.07
CA GLN A 164 -15.07 -7.02 34.67
C GLN A 164 -15.38 -5.77 33.84
N GLU A 165 -16.01 -4.83 34.52
CA GLU A 165 -16.52 -3.56 34.05
C GLU A 165 -15.42 -2.53 33.74
N GLN A 166 -15.90 -1.49 33.05
CA GLN A 166 -15.26 -0.32 32.47
C GLN A 166 -14.40 0.53 33.42
N GLU A 167 -13.40 1.20 32.83
CA GLU A 167 -13.20 2.64 33.06
C GLU A 167 -13.09 3.36 31.70
N GLN A 168 -14.11 4.19 31.41
CA GLN A 168 -14.02 5.33 30.50
C GLN A 168 -13.75 6.59 31.33
N GLU A 169 -12.91 7.50 30.83
CA GLU A 169 -13.21 8.93 30.62
C GLU A 169 -11.97 9.65 30.05
N HIS A 170 -11.98 9.99 28.75
CA HIS A 170 -12.24 11.31 28.16
C HIS A 170 -11.05 12.30 28.24
N MET A 171 -10.26 12.42 27.17
CA MET A 171 -10.41 13.34 26.02
C MET A 171 -10.10 14.80 26.37
N ASN A 172 -9.07 15.37 25.72
CA ASN A 172 -9.15 16.72 25.18
C ASN A 172 -8.26 16.89 23.94
N ASN A 173 -8.96 17.34 22.90
CA ASN A 173 -8.58 17.61 21.53
C ASN A 173 -7.89 18.98 21.42
N THR A 174 -6.81 19.06 20.63
CA THR A 174 -6.53 20.27 19.84
C THR A 174 -5.92 19.85 18.51
N GLY A 175 -6.75 19.87 17.46
CA GLY A 175 -6.35 19.54 16.11
C GLY A 175 -5.48 20.59 15.43
N VAL A 176 -4.77 20.13 14.40
CA VAL A 176 -4.57 20.88 13.16
C VAL A 176 -4.57 19.86 12.02
N LEU A 177 -5.58 19.97 11.14
CA LEU A 177 -5.62 19.31 9.83
C LEU A 177 -4.39 19.73 9.00
N PHE A 178 -3.70 18.77 8.39
CA PHE A 178 -2.99 19.06 7.15
C PHE A 178 -3.31 17.97 6.13
N VAL A 179 -4.21 18.33 5.22
CA VAL A 179 -4.57 17.57 4.03
C VAL A 179 -3.46 17.76 3.01
N ALA A 180 -2.82 16.67 2.58
CA ALA A 180 -1.98 16.66 1.39
C ALA A 180 -2.66 15.79 0.33
N SER A 181 -3.28 16.48 -0.62
CA SER A 181 -3.78 15.91 -1.87
C SER A 181 -2.61 15.50 -2.78
N PRO A 182 -2.79 14.52 -3.68
CA PRO A 182 -2.17 14.62 -4.99
C PRO A 182 -3.22 14.54 -6.09
N ALA A 183 -3.31 15.63 -6.85
CA ALA A 183 -3.89 15.65 -8.19
C ALA A 183 -2.88 15.06 -9.20
N ASP A 184 -3.40 14.12 -9.97
CA ASP A 184 -3.26 13.91 -11.41
C ASP A 184 -1.92 13.66 -12.12
N ASP A 185 -2.03 12.61 -12.94
CA ASP A 185 -1.46 12.38 -14.27
C ASP A 185 0.05 12.11 -14.39
N LEU A 186 0.38 10.82 -14.37
CA LEU A 186 1.47 10.28 -15.17
C LEU A 186 0.96 9.17 -16.08
N GLU A 187 0.81 9.52 -17.36
CA GLU A 187 0.63 8.58 -18.47
C GLU A 187 1.72 7.48 -18.48
N PRO A 188 1.42 6.25 -18.93
CA PRO A 188 2.43 5.22 -19.13
C PRO A 188 3.33 5.60 -20.31
N ALA A 189 4.63 5.74 -20.05
CA ALA A 189 5.64 5.95 -21.08
C ALA A 189 5.76 4.74 -22.02
N GLU A 190 5.76 5.02 -23.33
CA GLU A 190 6.06 4.05 -24.39
C GLU A 190 7.51 3.51 -24.33
N PRO A 191 7.78 2.29 -24.82
CA PRO A 191 9.09 1.69 -24.78
C PRO A 191 9.95 2.18 -25.95
N GLY A 192 10.95 3.01 -25.67
CA GLY A 192 12.03 3.30 -26.62
C GLY A 192 12.64 4.68 -26.46
N THR A 193 13.63 4.82 -25.58
CA THR A 193 14.78 5.74 -25.72
C THR A 193 15.80 5.40 -24.64
N ASP A 194 17.08 5.28 -25.01
CA ASP A 194 18.22 5.13 -24.09
C ASP A 194 18.26 6.32 -23.12
N LYS A 195 17.60 6.19 -21.96
CA LYS A 195 17.68 7.22 -20.91
C LYS A 195 19.06 7.12 -20.25
N PRO A 196 19.81 8.23 -20.12
CA PRO A 196 21.11 8.22 -19.47
C PRO A 196 20.95 7.75 -18.01
N THR A 197 21.77 6.76 -17.65
CA THR A 197 21.73 6.15 -16.32
C THR A 197 22.04 7.21 -15.26
N CYS A 198 21.17 7.34 -14.25
CA CYS A 198 21.35 8.33 -13.18
C CYS A 198 22.66 8.08 -12.41
N PRO A 199 23.61 9.03 -12.39
CA PRO A 199 24.93 8.84 -11.79
C PRO A 199 24.89 9.06 -10.27
N HIS A 200 24.28 8.12 -9.53
CA HIS A 200 24.04 8.25 -8.08
C HIS A 200 25.30 8.61 -7.28
N LYS A 201 26.42 7.92 -7.53
CA LYS A 201 27.68 8.14 -6.80
C LYS A 201 28.21 9.58 -6.97
N ALA A 202 28.13 10.13 -8.18
CA ALA A 202 28.60 11.47 -8.46
C ALA A 202 27.72 12.53 -7.78
N ILE A 203 26.39 12.36 -7.81
CA ILE A 203 25.46 13.30 -7.16
C ILE A 203 25.61 13.25 -5.62
N ILE A 204 25.82 12.06 -5.04
CA ILE A 204 26.11 11.93 -3.61
C ILE A 204 27.44 12.62 -3.24
N ALA A 205 28.47 12.45 -4.07
CA ALA A 205 29.75 13.13 -3.84
C ALA A 205 29.58 14.66 -3.85
N LEU A 206 28.81 15.21 -4.81
CA LEU A 206 28.48 16.64 -4.85
C LEU A 206 27.71 17.08 -3.60
N TYR A 207 26.75 16.28 -3.13
CA TYR A 207 25.99 16.57 -1.93
C TYR A 207 26.89 16.70 -0.70
N HIS A 208 27.78 15.74 -0.47
CA HIS A 208 28.72 15.80 0.67
C HIS A 208 29.77 16.91 0.52
N GLU A 209 30.22 17.19 -0.71
CA GLU A 209 31.17 18.27 -1.01
C GLU A 209 30.58 19.65 -0.65
N ILE A 210 29.32 19.89 -1.04
CA ILE A 210 28.68 21.21 -0.95
C ILE A 210 27.95 21.41 0.38
N LEU A 211 27.43 20.34 0.98
CA LEU A 211 26.67 20.38 2.25
C LEU A 211 27.37 19.56 3.35
N PRO A 212 28.59 19.95 3.77
CA PRO A 212 29.38 19.16 4.72
C PRO A 212 28.77 19.11 6.14
N THR A 213 27.85 20.04 6.46
CA THR A 213 27.14 20.05 7.75
C THR A 213 25.99 19.04 7.81
N SER A 214 25.61 18.44 6.68
CA SER A 214 24.53 17.47 6.62
C SER A 214 24.98 16.07 7.02
N PRO A 215 24.07 15.21 7.54
CA PRO A 215 24.42 13.85 7.92
C PRO A 215 25.00 13.02 6.77
N GLU A 216 26.11 12.33 7.03
CA GLU A 216 26.76 11.47 6.05
C GLU A 216 25.88 10.26 5.69
N ILE A 217 25.83 9.94 4.41
CA ILE A 217 25.10 8.79 3.89
C ILE A 217 25.96 7.53 4.08
N ARG A 218 25.65 6.76 5.13
CA ARG A 218 26.30 5.46 5.40
C ARG A 218 25.72 4.31 4.57
N ASP A 219 24.39 4.26 4.48
CA ASP A 219 23.66 3.24 3.72
C ASP A 219 22.96 3.83 2.50
N TRP A 220 23.26 3.28 1.32
CA TRP A 220 22.57 3.65 0.08
C TRP A 220 21.53 2.60 -0.31
N THR A 221 20.31 2.78 0.22
CA THR A 221 19.21 1.83 0.05
C THR A 221 18.55 1.95 -1.34
N PRO A 222 17.84 0.90 -1.81
CA PRO A 222 17.09 0.96 -3.08
C PRO A 222 16.05 2.09 -3.13
N ASN A 223 15.43 2.43 -1.99
CA ASN A 223 14.43 3.51 -1.94
C ASN A 223 15.07 4.90 -2.13
N ARG A 224 16.24 5.15 -1.53
CA ARG A 224 17.02 6.39 -1.75
C ARG A 224 17.48 6.51 -3.20
N ALA A 225 17.95 5.40 -3.76
CA ALA A 225 18.32 5.31 -5.17
C ALA A 225 17.13 5.60 -6.11
N ALA A 226 15.94 5.07 -5.81
CA ALA A 226 14.73 5.34 -6.57
C ALA A 226 14.31 6.82 -6.48
N ALA A 227 14.31 7.41 -5.29
CA ALA A 227 13.97 8.83 -5.10
C ALA A 227 14.88 9.77 -5.90
N LEU A 228 16.19 9.52 -5.87
CA LEU A 228 17.16 10.29 -6.66
C LEU A 228 16.91 10.13 -8.17
N ARG A 229 16.69 8.90 -8.63
CA ARG A 229 16.40 8.60 -10.03
C ARG A 229 15.11 9.29 -10.49
N THR A 230 14.07 9.33 -9.66
CA THR A 230 12.83 10.06 -9.96
C THR A 230 13.13 11.54 -10.18
N ARG A 231 13.84 12.21 -9.26
CA ARG A 231 14.19 13.64 -9.42
C ARG A 231 15.05 13.91 -10.65
N TRP A 232 15.95 13.00 -10.99
CA TRP A 232 16.78 13.04 -12.20
C TRP A 232 15.96 12.95 -13.49
N ASN A 233 14.96 12.07 -13.52
CA ASN A 233 14.14 11.81 -14.71
C ASN A 233 13.02 12.84 -14.93
N GLU A 234 12.68 13.65 -13.93
CA GLU A 234 11.59 14.63 -13.99
C GLU A 234 11.82 15.79 -14.96
N ALA A 235 13.08 16.12 -15.30
CA ALA A 235 13.37 17.16 -16.29
C ALA A 235 14.70 16.89 -17.00
N PRO A 236 14.81 17.09 -18.33
CA PRO A 236 16.05 16.88 -19.07
C PRO A 236 17.23 17.70 -18.54
N GLU A 237 16.99 18.93 -18.10
CA GLU A 237 18.00 19.83 -17.51
C GLU A 237 18.65 19.27 -16.23
N ARG A 238 17.94 18.41 -15.49
CA ARG A 238 18.46 17.77 -14.27
C ARG A 238 19.34 16.57 -14.57
N GLN A 239 19.38 16.11 -15.81
CA GLN A 239 20.27 15.04 -16.24
C GLN A 239 21.70 15.55 -16.49
N ASN A 240 22.13 16.50 -15.65
CA ASN A 240 23.39 17.23 -15.74
C ASN A 240 23.95 17.45 -14.33
N LEU A 241 25.20 17.05 -14.09
CA LEU A 241 25.85 17.20 -12.78
C LEU A 241 26.04 18.66 -12.36
N ASP A 242 26.24 19.58 -13.31
CA ASP A 242 26.35 21.02 -13.01
C ASP A 242 25.03 21.59 -12.49
N TRP A 243 23.89 21.06 -12.96
CA TRP A 243 22.58 21.43 -12.43
C TRP A 243 22.48 21.04 -10.95
N TRP A 244 22.88 19.82 -10.59
CA TRP A 244 22.89 19.35 -9.19
C TRP A 244 23.87 20.13 -8.33
N ARG A 245 25.06 20.49 -8.86
CA ARG A 245 26.03 21.34 -8.17
C ARG A 245 25.42 22.70 -7.84
N ARG A 246 24.75 23.35 -8.80
CA ARG A 246 24.04 24.63 -8.57
C ARG A 246 22.88 24.48 -7.59
N PHE A 247 22.12 23.40 -7.71
CA PHE A 247 20.98 23.13 -6.82
C PHE A 247 21.43 22.93 -5.36
N PHE A 248 22.46 22.12 -5.10
CA PHE A 248 23.00 21.98 -3.75
C PHE A 248 23.68 23.26 -3.27
N GLY A 249 24.30 24.04 -4.16
CA GLY A 249 24.81 25.37 -3.85
C GLY A 249 23.70 26.30 -3.35
N TYR A 250 22.57 26.31 -4.05
CA TYR A 250 21.39 27.04 -3.61
C TYR A 250 20.88 26.53 -2.25
N VAL A 251 20.80 25.20 -2.02
CA VAL A 251 20.44 24.66 -0.69
C VAL A 251 21.40 25.15 0.41
N ALA A 252 22.70 25.28 0.10
CA ALA A 252 23.73 25.71 1.06
C ALA A 252 23.57 27.17 1.52
N GLU A 253 22.86 28.00 0.75
CA GLU A 253 22.54 29.39 1.10
C GLU A 253 21.48 29.49 2.20
N SER A 254 20.69 28.44 2.45
CA SER A 254 19.66 28.46 3.49
C SER A 254 20.23 28.17 4.87
N ASP A 255 20.07 29.12 5.80
CA ASP A 255 20.47 28.94 7.20
C ASP A 255 19.67 27.84 7.90
N PHE A 256 18.41 27.65 7.52
CA PHE A 256 17.56 26.60 8.07
C PHE A 256 17.98 25.21 7.57
N LEU A 257 18.25 25.05 6.27
CA LEU A 257 18.58 23.73 5.72
C LEU A 257 20.00 23.27 6.06
N THR A 258 20.89 24.20 6.42
CA THR A 258 22.31 23.91 6.73
C THR A 258 22.62 23.87 8.24
N GLY A 259 21.61 24.02 9.10
CA GLY A 259 21.76 23.97 10.55
C GLY A 259 22.39 25.21 11.18
N LYS A 260 22.46 26.33 10.44
CA LYS A 260 22.93 27.62 10.97
C LYS A 260 21.87 28.33 11.81
N ARG A 261 20.59 28.03 11.59
CA ARG A 261 19.49 28.56 12.43
C ARG A 261 19.42 27.81 13.76
N HIS A 262 19.75 28.51 14.84
CA HIS A 262 19.65 27.99 16.20
C HIS A 262 18.29 28.33 16.85
N SER A 263 17.80 27.41 17.68
CA SER A 263 16.65 27.62 18.56
C SER A 263 17.03 27.15 19.96
N ALA A 264 16.61 27.88 21.00
CA ALA A 264 16.99 27.59 22.38
C ALA A 264 16.57 26.18 22.84
N ASP A 265 15.48 25.65 22.29
CA ASP A 265 14.84 24.41 22.77
C ASP A 265 15.03 23.21 21.82
N ARG A 266 15.71 23.38 20.68
CA ARG A 266 15.82 22.33 19.64
C ARG A 266 17.18 22.29 18.97
N LYS A 267 17.64 21.06 18.67
CA LYS A 267 18.85 20.85 17.88
C LYS A 267 18.72 21.49 16.49
N PRO A 268 19.78 22.12 15.96
CA PRO A 268 19.76 22.66 14.60
C PRO A 268 19.44 21.58 13.57
N PHE A 269 18.60 21.92 12.61
CA PHE A 269 18.20 21.01 11.54
C PHE A 269 19.18 21.10 10.38
N CYS A 270 19.75 19.97 9.96
CA CYS A 270 20.48 19.86 8.71
C CYS A 270 19.72 18.92 7.78
N ALA A 271 19.41 19.36 6.56
CA ALA A 271 18.57 18.62 5.63
C ALA A 271 19.31 17.39 5.05
N PRO A 272 18.92 16.14 5.42
CA PRO A 272 19.53 14.96 4.82
C PRO A 272 19.10 14.83 3.35
N LEU A 273 19.94 14.21 2.51
CA LEU A 273 19.68 14.09 1.07
C LEU A 273 18.31 13.45 0.79
N GLU A 274 17.90 12.44 1.55
CA GLU A 274 16.60 11.80 1.38
C GLU A 274 15.42 12.74 1.65
N TRP A 275 15.58 13.71 2.55
CA TRP A 275 14.55 14.71 2.84
C TRP A 275 14.47 15.73 1.71
N ILE A 276 15.62 16.16 1.16
CA ILE A 276 15.70 17.06 0.00
C ILE A 276 15.03 16.42 -1.24
N LEU A 277 15.22 15.12 -1.45
CA LEU A 277 14.71 14.40 -2.62
C LEU A 277 13.20 14.09 -2.59
N LYS A 278 12.51 14.30 -1.46
CA LYS A 278 11.04 14.19 -1.40
C LYS A 278 10.41 15.26 -2.29
N ALA A 279 9.41 14.88 -3.09
CA ALA A 279 8.79 15.75 -4.08
C ALA A 279 8.36 17.11 -3.50
N GLU A 280 7.65 17.06 -2.38
CA GLU A 280 7.15 18.24 -1.68
C GLU A 280 8.30 19.16 -1.23
N ASN A 281 9.34 18.62 -0.59
CA ASN A 281 10.45 19.43 -0.11
C ASN A 281 11.29 19.98 -1.26
N PHE A 282 11.51 19.18 -2.29
CA PHE A 282 12.23 19.60 -3.50
C PHE A 282 11.53 20.79 -4.17
N ALA A 283 10.20 20.75 -4.27
CA ALA A 283 9.40 21.88 -4.76
C ALA A 283 9.53 23.10 -3.85
N LYS A 284 9.33 22.94 -2.53
CA LYS A 284 9.46 24.04 -1.55
C LYS A 284 10.85 24.70 -1.57
N ILE A 285 11.91 23.91 -1.74
CA ILE A 285 13.28 24.43 -1.92
C ILE A 285 13.34 25.26 -3.20
N ARG A 286 12.91 24.73 -4.35
CA ARG A 286 12.95 25.45 -5.63
C ARG A 286 12.07 26.72 -5.64
N GLU A 287 11.01 26.73 -4.85
CA GLU A 287 10.15 27.91 -4.62
C GLU A 287 10.74 28.92 -3.64
N GLY A 288 11.93 28.67 -3.07
CA GLY A 288 12.62 29.58 -2.15
C GLY A 288 12.01 29.67 -0.75
N ARG A 289 11.13 28.74 -0.36
CA ARG A 289 10.43 28.79 0.94
C ARG A 289 11.34 28.71 2.16
N TYR A 290 12.58 28.25 1.97
CA TYR A 290 13.58 28.12 3.05
C TYR A 290 14.70 29.17 2.96
N HIS A 291 14.58 30.13 2.04
CA HIS A 291 15.56 31.18 1.76
C HIS A 291 15.03 32.58 2.07
N GLN A 292 13.81 32.67 2.58
CA GLN A 292 13.25 33.94 3.03
C GLN A 292 13.97 34.38 4.30
N GLU A 293 14.63 35.53 4.23
CA GLU A 293 15.20 36.23 5.38
C GLU A 293 14.10 36.52 6.41
N ALA A 294 14.43 36.40 7.68
CA ALA A 294 13.62 37.00 8.73
C ALA A 294 13.61 38.51 8.48
N ALA A 295 12.45 39.05 8.08
CA ALA A 295 12.15 40.46 8.29
C ALA A 295 12.10 40.78 9.79
#